data_AF-A0A956FSK4-F1
#
_entry.id   AF-A0A956FSK4-F1
#
_cell.length_a   1.000
_cell.length_b   1.000
_cell.length_c   1.000
_cell.angle_alpha   90.00
_cell.angle_beta   90.00
_cell.angle_gamma   90.00
#
_symmetry.space_group_name_H-M   'P 1'
#
loop_
_entity.id
_entity.type
_entity.pdbx_description
1 polymer ?
#
loop_
_entity_poly.entity_id
_entity_poly.type
_entity_poly.pdbx_seq_one_letter_code
_entity_poly.pdbx_strand_id
1 'polypeptide(L)'
;LIDFHRELLPLPDHGLGADGIHRAVYTPNGIPSACLLDAAGLDYGANVRNLLSLEALERARVTLGGVDELDPPTLQLAGAGLPRAPYVIPALPFGDRRDTSVDGVALIDSYSGCDADQDESGREIYYRLDLEDSETVRALVVDRGDVDIDLHLVDASATGEGCIARADKSLVAELGPGTYYFILDTFVSGGVEAAGDFLFVIERVSL
;
A
#
# COMPACT_ATOMS: atom_id res chain seq x y z
N LEU A 1 14.86 6.77 -2.87
CA LEU A 1 15.29 5.88 -1.77
C LEU A 1 15.60 4.51 -2.38
N ILE A 2 16.71 3.86 -2.03
CA ILE A 2 17.03 2.50 -2.51
C ILE A 2 16.47 1.52 -1.47
N ASP A 3 15.39 0.80 -1.81
CA ASP A 3 14.90 -0.30 -0.98
C ASP A 3 15.73 -1.55 -1.23
N PHE A 4 16.85 -1.63 -0.52
CA PHE A 4 17.77 -2.75 -0.66
C PHE A 4 17.20 -4.06 -0.13
N HIS A 5 16.28 -4.01 0.85
CA HIS A 5 15.69 -5.21 1.42
C HIS A 5 14.84 -5.95 0.38
N ARG A 6 14.00 -5.21 -0.35
CA ARG A 6 13.18 -5.76 -1.44
C ARG A 6 14.01 -6.53 -2.46
N GLU A 7 15.17 -6.01 -2.84
CA GLU A 7 16.06 -6.60 -3.85
C GLU A 7 16.81 -7.84 -3.33
N LEU A 8 16.99 -7.97 -2.02
CA LEU A 8 17.62 -9.13 -1.39
C LEU A 8 16.65 -10.28 -1.11
N LEU A 9 15.36 -9.98 -0.86
CA LEU A 9 14.33 -10.97 -0.55
C LEU A 9 14.30 -12.18 -1.52
N PRO A 10 14.37 -12.02 -2.86
CA PRO A 10 14.29 -13.14 -3.78
C PRO A 10 15.60 -13.94 -3.91
N LEU A 11 16.72 -13.45 -3.37
CA LEU A 11 18.01 -14.11 -3.50
C LEU A 11 18.10 -15.36 -2.58
N PRO A 12 18.90 -16.37 -2.96
CA PRO A 12 19.25 -17.45 -2.06
C PRO A 12 19.77 -16.91 -0.71
N ASP A 13 19.26 -17.48 0.39
CA ASP A 13 19.58 -17.05 1.76
C ASP A 13 19.44 -15.53 1.99
N HIS A 14 18.54 -14.88 1.24
CA HIS A 14 18.35 -13.43 1.22
C HIS A 14 19.63 -12.64 0.90
N GLY A 15 20.52 -13.24 0.10
CA GLY A 15 21.81 -12.66 -0.30
C GLY A 15 22.85 -12.64 0.81
N LEU A 16 22.64 -13.37 1.91
CA LEU A 16 23.54 -13.45 3.05
C LEU A 16 24.51 -14.64 2.92
N GLY A 17 25.69 -14.50 3.53
CA GLY A 17 26.68 -15.54 3.66
C GLY A 17 26.33 -16.51 4.78
N ALA A 18 27.19 -17.51 5.00
CA ALA A 18 26.97 -18.59 5.96
C ALA A 18 26.81 -18.13 7.42
N ASP A 19 27.22 -16.91 7.76
CA ASP A 19 27.04 -16.34 9.10
C ASP A 19 25.67 -15.68 9.30
N GLY A 20 24.85 -15.58 8.26
CA GLY A 20 23.51 -14.97 8.32
C GLY A 20 23.52 -13.47 8.61
N ILE A 21 24.67 -12.79 8.51
CA ILE A 21 24.82 -11.37 8.84
C ILE A 21 25.48 -10.61 7.69
N HIS A 22 26.56 -11.15 7.13
CA HIS A 22 27.28 -10.50 6.04
C HIS A 22 26.66 -10.88 4.70
N ARG A 23 26.70 -9.96 3.75
CA ARG A 23 26.26 -10.25 2.38
C ARG A 23 27.22 -11.22 1.73
N ALA A 24 26.66 -12.24 1.07
CA ALA A 24 27.44 -13.16 0.26
C ALA A 24 28.10 -12.41 -0.90
N VAL A 25 29.31 -12.83 -1.26
CA VAL A 25 30.08 -12.31 -2.39
C VAL A 25 30.27 -13.43 -3.40
N TYR A 26 29.98 -13.16 -4.68
CA TYR A 26 30.22 -14.14 -5.73
C TYR A 26 31.72 -14.44 -5.83
N THR A 27 32.09 -15.72 -5.77
CA THR A 27 33.49 -16.15 -5.63
C THR A 27 33.89 -17.15 -6.73
N PRO A 28 33.84 -16.77 -8.03
CA PRO A 28 34.21 -17.65 -9.12
C PRO A 28 35.69 -18.04 -9.02
N ASN A 29 35.98 -19.34 -9.17
CA ASN A 29 37.33 -19.91 -9.04
C ASN A 29 38.05 -19.54 -7.72
N GLY A 30 37.30 -19.32 -6.64
CA GLY A 30 37.86 -18.96 -5.34
C GLY A 30 38.24 -17.49 -5.18
N ILE A 31 37.89 -16.61 -6.13
CA ILE A 31 38.24 -15.17 -6.09
C ILE A 31 37.00 -14.34 -5.77
N PRO A 32 36.96 -13.65 -4.60
CA PRO A 32 35.82 -12.80 -4.25
C PRO A 32 35.66 -11.64 -5.23
N SER A 33 34.50 -11.56 -5.87
CA SER A 33 34.25 -10.71 -7.03
C SER A 33 32.91 -9.99 -6.92
N ALA A 34 32.85 -8.99 -6.04
CA ALA A 34 31.62 -8.24 -5.74
C ALA A 34 31.13 -7.31 -6.87
N CYS A 35 31.86 -7.19 -7.98
CA CYS A 35 31.51 -6.34 -9.12
C CYS A 35 31.30 -7.14 -10.42
N LEU A 36 31.21 -8.47 -10.34
CA LEU A 36 30.70 -9.26 -11.45
C LEU A 36 29.17 -9.20 -11.40
N LEU A 37 28.59 -8.42 -12.30
CA LEU A 37 27.15 -8.15 -12.37
C LEU A 37 26.49 -8.99 -13.47
N ASP A 38 26.97 -10.22 -13.65
CA ASP A 38 26.33 -11.22 -14.50
C ASP A 38 25.26 -12.00 -13.72
N ALA A 39 24.50 -12.85 -14.41
CA ALA A 39 23.41 -13.59 -13.78
C ALA A 39 23.86 -14.39 -12.55
N ALA A 40 25.03 -15.02 -12.59
CA ALA A 40 25.56 -15.79 -11.46
C ALA A 40 26.01 -14.89 -10.31
N GLY A 41 26.61 -13.74 -10.60
CA GLY A 41 26.99 -12.76 -9.60
C GLY A 41 25.80 -12.14 -8.89
N LEU A 42 24.69 -11.93 -9.60
CA LEU A 42 23.49 -11.31 -9.04
C LEU A 42 22.67 -12.21 -8.10
N ASP A 43 23.06 -13.48 -7.92
CA ASP A 43 22.55 -14.33 -6.83
C ASP A 43 23.14 -13.94 -5.45
N TYR A 44 24.12 -13.02 -5.41
CA TYR A 44 24.88 -12.67 -4.22
C TYR A 44 24.61 -11.23 -3.77
N GLY A 45 24.27 -11.05 -2.47
CA GLY A 45 23.82 -9.77 -1.95
C GLY A 45 24.85 -8.63 -2.05
N ALA A 46 26.16 -8.91 -2.03
CA ALA A 46 27.18 -7.88 -2.18
C ALA A 46 27.25 -7.34 -3.62
N ASN A 47 27.00 -8.21 -4.60
CA ASN A 47 26.96 -7.87 -6.01
C ASN A 47 25.70 -7.06 -6.33
N VAL A 48 24.54 -7.50 -5.84
CA VAL A 48 23.27 -6.75 -5.96
C VAL A 48 23.37 -5.36 -5.33
N ARG A 49 23.97 -5.24 -4.12
CA ARG A 49 24.24 -3.93 -3.50
C ARG A 49 25.03 -3.00 -4.42
N ASN A 50 26.08 -3.54 -5.06
CA ASN A 50 26.95 -2.75 -5.93
C ASN A 50 26.22 -2.32 -7.20
N LEU A 51 25.44 -3.21 -7.82
CA LEU A 51 24.59 -2.86 -8.95
C LEU A 51 23.63 -1.71 -8.59
N LEU A 52 22.87 -1.85 -7.50
CA LEU A 52 21.91 -0.83 -7.07
C LEU A 52 22.58 0.52 -6.75
N SER A 53 23.79 0.48 -6.22
CA SER A 53 24.57 1.70 -5.95
C SER A 53 24.99 2.39 -7.26
N LEU A 54 25.40 1.62 -8.28
CA LEU A 54 25.75 2.13 -9.60
C LEU A 54 24.52 2.68 -10.33
N GLU A 55 23.39 1.98 -10.28
CA GLU A 55 22.12 2.45 -10.86
C GLU A 55 21.63 3.73 -10.18
N ALA A 56 21.77 3.85 -8.85
CA ALA A 56 21.46 5.07 -8.13
C ALA A 56 22.41 6.22 -8.49
N LEU A 57 23.70 5.94 -8.66
CA LEU A 57 24.67 6.93 -9.12
C LEU A 57 24.37 7.41 -10.54
N GLU A 58 24.01 6.49 -11.44
CA GLU A 58 23.61 6.85 -12.80
C GLU A 58 22.35 7.71 -12.78
N ARG A 59 21.33 7.36 -12.00
CA ARG A 59 20.15 8.22 -11.82
C ARG A 59 20.52 9.63 -11.40
N ALA A 60 21.36 9.78 -10.37
CA ALA A 60 21.81 11.09 -9.91
C ALA A 60 22.59 11.86 -10.99
N ARG A 61 23.47 11.18 -11.74
CA ARG A 61 24.23 11.76 -12.85
C ARG A 61 23.31 12.24 -13.97
N VAL A 62 22.29 11.46 -14.33
CA VAL A 62 21.31 11.81 -15.36
C VAL A 62 20.43 12.97 -14.90
N THR A 63 20.00 13.02 -13.62
CA THR A 63 19.27 14.18 -13.05
C THR A 63 20.05 15.48 -13.24
N LEU A 64 21.35 15.46 -12.89
CA LEU A 64 22.22 16.63 -13.03
C LEU A 64 22.46 17.02 -14.51
N GLY A 65 22.23 16.08 -15.44
CA GLY A 65 22.30 16.28 -16.88
C GLY A 65 21.05 16.91 -17.50
N GLY A 66 19.98 17.15 -16.72
CA GLY A 66 18.77 17.85 -17.18
C GLY A 66 17.81 16.99 -18.00
N VAL A 67 17.71 15.70 -17.69
CA VAL A 67 16.71 14.81 -18.31
C VAL A 67 15.43 14.83 -17.47
N ASP A 68 14.27 14.99 -18.13
CA ASP A 68 12.98 15.25 -17.47
C ASP A 68 12.39 14.01 -16.76
N GLU A 69 12.80 12.79 -17.13
CA GLU A 69 12.21 11.54 -16.61
C GLU A 69 13.30 10.46 -16.40
N LEU A 70 13.41 9.94 -15.18
CA LEU A 70 14.54 9.11 -14.72
C LEU A 70 14.15 7.70 -14.29
N ASP A 71 12.97 7.56 -13.72
CA ASP A 71 12.43 6.30 -13.25
C ASP A 71 11.19 5.98 -14.11
N PRO A 72 10.93 4.70 -14.45
CA PRO A 72 9.58 4.32 -14.87
C PRO A 72 8.61 4.83 -13.80
N PRO A 73 7.41 5.31 -14.20
CA PRO A 73 6.46 5.88 -13.24
C PRO A 73 6.35 4.93 -12.05
N THR A 74 6.59 5.47 -10.85
CA THR A 74 6.23 4.76 -9.60
C THR A 74 4.83 4.21 -9.80
N LEU A 75 4.59 2.97 -9.35
CA LEU A 75 3.30 2.30 -9.51
C LEU A 75 2.21 3.23 -8.95
N GLN A 76 1.61 4.04 -9.83
CA GLN A 76 0.54 4.94 -9.44
C GLN A 76 -0.67 4.06 -9.27
N LEU A 77 -1.21 4.08 -8.06
CA LEU A 77 -2.46 3.42 -7.78
C LEU A 77 -3.52 3.97 -8.75
N ALA A 78 -4.14 3.08 -9.52
CA ALA A 78 -5.12 3.50 -10.52
C ALA A 78 -6.32 4.14 -9.80
N GLY A 79 -6.70 5.36 -10.23
CA GLY A 79 -7.80 6.11 -9.62
C GLY A 79 -7.33 7.40 -8.93
N ALA A 80 -8.28 8.07 -8.28
CA ALA A 80 -8.08 9.34 -7.56
C ALA A 80 -8.71 9.32 -6.16
N GLY A 81 -9.14 8.16 -5.66
CA GLY A 81 -9.81 8.05 -4.36
C GLY A 81 -11.22 8.63 -4.31
N LEU A 82 -11.88 8.79 -5.47
CA LEU A 82 -13.21 9.40 -5.61
C LEU A 82 -14.28 8.36 -5.98
N PRO A 83 -15.59 8.60 -5.75
CA PRO A 83 -16.62 7.58 -6.04
C PRO A 83 -16.60 7.06 -7.49
N ARG A 84 -16.36 7.95 -8.45
CA ARG A 84 -16.29 7.62 -9.89
C ARG A 84 -14.88 7.24 -10.37
N ALA A 85 -13.88 7.39 -9.53
CA ALA A 85 -12.48 7.07 -9.80
C ALA A 85 -11.83 6.56 -8.51
N PRO A 86 -12.30 5.42 -7.95
CA PRO A 86 -11.77 4.89 -6.70
C PRO A 86 -10.35 4.40 -6.93
N TYR A 87 -9.56 4.36 -5.87
CA TYR A 87 -8.29 3.65 -5.91
C TYR A 87 -8.53 2.14 -6.07
N VAL A 88 -7.97 1.54 -7.12
CA VAL A 88 -8.13 0.10 -7.38
C VAL A 88 -7.11 -0.68 -6.54
N ILE A 89 -7.58 -1.59 -5.68
CA ILE A 89 -6.74 -2.53 -4.95
C ILE A 89 -6.33 -3.65 -5.93
N PRO A 90 -5.06 -3.71 -6.37
CA PRO A 90 -4.67 -4.58 -7.49
C PRO A 90 -4.51 -6.05 -7.08
N ALA A 91 -4.18 -6.30 -5.81
CA ALA A 91 -4.00 -7.64 -5.24
C ALA A 91 -3.96 -7.53 -3.71
N LEU A 92 -4.17 -8.66 -3.01
CA LEU A 92 -3.97 -8.77 -1.56
C LEU A 92 -2.65 -9.54 -1.27
N PRO A 93 -1.86 -9.14 -0.25
CA PRO A 93 -2.10 -8.00 0.64
C PRO A 93 -1.83 -6.65 -0.04
N PHE A 94 -2.48 -5.61 0.46
CA PHE A 94 -2.37 -4.23 -0.03
C PHE A 94 -2.21 -3.26 1.15
N GLY A 95 -1.49 -2.18 0.92
CA GLY A 95 -1.46 -1.05 1.84
C GLY A 95 -1.25 0.28 1.12
N ASP A 96 -1.87 1.33 1.63
CA ASP A 96 -1.76 2.69 1.11
C ASP A 96 -1.78 3.71 2.24
N ARG A 97 -1.02 4.80 2.08
CA ARG A 97 -0.97 5.91 3.04
C ARG A 97 -1.56 7.14 2.39
N ARG A 98 -2.51 7.77 3.07
CA ARG A 98 -3.22 8.98 2.62
C ARG A 98 -3.46 9.94 3.78
N ASP A 99 -3.98 11.11 3.45
CA ASP A 99 -4.33 12.16 4.41
C ASP A 99 -5.67 12.80 4.03
N THR A 100 -6.71 12.58 4.82
CA THR A 100 -8.05 13.14 4.55
C THR A 100 -8.12 14.66 4.72
N SER A 101 -7.10 15.31 5.30
CA SER A 101 -7.06 16.77 5.38
C SER A 101 -6.76 17.44 4.04
N VAL A 102 -6.22 16.69 3.07
CA VAL A 102 -5.85 17.20 1.73
C VAL A 102 -6.38 16.35 0.58
N ASP A 103 -6.68 15.07 0.81
CA ASP A 103 -7.22 14.13 -0.19
C ASP A 103 -8.74 13.93 -0.03
N GLY A 104 -9.32 13.10 -0.88
CA GLY A 104 -10.72 12.68 -0.77
C GLY A 104 -11.77 13.72 -1.15
N VAL A 105 -13.00 13.42 -0.77
CA VAL A 105 -14.20 14.23 -1.02
C VAL A 105 -15.14 14.08 0.17
N ALA A 106 -15.97 15.08 0.49
CA ALA A 106 -17.02 14.97 1.49
C ALA A 106 -18.37 14.81 0.79
N LEU A 107 -18.91 13.58 0.73
CA LEU A 107 -20.22 13.28 0.10
C LEU A 107 -21.12 12.39 0.95
N ILE A 108 -20.57 11.61 1.89
CA ILE A 108 -21.35 10.70 2.73
C ILE A 108 -21.36 11.22 4.16
N ASP A 109 -22.45 11.86 4.57
CA ASP A 109 -22.57 12.32 5.97
C ASP A 109 -22.87 11.20 6.96
N SER A 110 -23.38 10.05 6.47
CA SER A 110 -23.75 8.89 7.30
C SER A 110 -23.87 7.58 6.50
N TYR A 111 -23.63 6.46 7.17
CA TYR A 111 -23.70 5.11 6.60
C TYR A 111 -24.95 4.36 7.06
N SER A 112 -26.10 4.76 6.52
CA SER A 112 -27.42 4.23 6.91
C SER A 112 -27.59 2.72 6.64
N GLY A 113 -26.87 2.14 5.68
CA GLY A 113 -26.90 0.69 5.43
C GLY A 113 -26.40 -0.14 6.63
N CYS A 114 -25.61 0.48 7.51
CA CYS A 114 -25.09 -0.11 8.74
C CYS A 114 -25.84 0.37 9.99
N ASP A 115 -26.99 1.04 9.84
CA ASP A 115 -27.75 1.68 10.93
C ASP A 115 -26.87 2.59 11.81
N ALA A 116 -25.93 3.28 11.19
CA ALA A 116 -24.91 4.10 11.84
C ALA A 116 -25.36 5.56 11.95
N ASP A 117 -25.27 6.16 13.15
CA ASP A 117 -25.72 7.52 13.45
C ASP A 117 -24.60 8.50 13.78
N GLN A 118 -23.34 8.05 13.73
CA GLN A 118 -22.19 8.91 13.89
C GLN A 118 -22.03 9.87 12.69
N ASP A 119 -21.46 11.03 12.96
CA ASP A 119 -21.26 12.09 11.98
C ASP A 119 -19.98 11.80 11.18
N GLU A 120 -20.15 11.42 9.92
CA GLU A 120 -19.07 11.13 8.95
C GLU A 120 -18.99 12.22 7.89
N SER A 121 -19.50 13.43 8.16
CA SER A 121 -19.53 14.53 7.18
C SER A 121 -18.15 15.10 6.78
N GLY A 122 -17.07 14.47 7.26
CA GLY A 122 -15.72 14.79 6.86
C GLY A 122 -15.39 14.27 5.46
N ARG A 123 -14.10 14.27 5.10
CA ARG A 123 -13.65 13.79 3.80
C ARG A 123 -13.42 12.29 3.84
N GLU A 124 -13.93 11.62 2.81
CA GLU A 124 -13.77 10.20 2.58
C GLU A 124 -12.88 9.88 1.35
N ILE A 125 -12.21 8.72 1.39
CA ILE A 125 -11.40 8.18 0.29
C ILE A 125 -11.90 6.79 -0.10
N TYR A 126 -12.14 6.59 -1.40
CA TYR A 126 -12.71 5.36 -1.95
C TYR A 126 -11.64 4.40 -2.48
N TYR A 127 -11.68 3.15 -2.03
CA TYR A 127 -10.93 2.03 -2.60
C TYR A 127 -11.89 0.98 -3.14
N ARG A 128 -11.54 0.34 -4.25
CA ARG A 128 -12.32 -0.74 -4.88
C ARG A 128 -11.52 -2.04 -4.85
N LEU A 129 -12.17 -3.11 -4.41
CA LEU A 129 -11.69 -4.48 -4.47
C LEU A 129 -12.64 -5.30 -5.36
N ASP A 130 -12.09 -5.90 -6.40
CA ASP A 130 -12.81 -6.84 -7.27
C ASP A 130 -12.34 -8.27 -6.92
N LEU A 131 -13.29 -9.15 -6.58
CA LEU A 131 -13.04 -10.53 -6.19
C LEU A 131 -13.65 -11.51 -7.20
N GLU A 132 -12.84 -12.45 -7.67
CA GLU A 132 -13.29 -13.54 -8.57
C GLU A 132 -13.82 -14.75 -7.79
N ASP A 133 -13.29 -14.96 -6.58
CA ASP A 133 -13.62 -16.06 -5.68
C ASP A 133 -14.03 -15.53 -4.29
N SER A 134 -14.64 -16.38 -3.47
CA SER A 134 -14.90 -16.04 -2.08
C SER A 134 -13.61 -15.91 -1.28
N GLU A 135 -13.49 -14.84 -0.50
CA GLU A 135 -12.30 -14.52 0.28
C GLU A 135 -12.71 -14.05 1.70
N THR A 136 -11.91 -14.42 2.70
CA THR A 136 -11.99 -13.78 4.03
C THR A 136 -10.91 -12.73 4.11
N VAL A 137 -11.31 -11.46 4.29
CA VAL A 137 -10.38 -10.33 4.34
C VAL A 137 -10.35 -9.69 5.71
N ARG A 138 -9.19 -9.19 6.11
CA ARG A 138 -9.01 -8.28 7.24
C ARG A 138 -8.60 -6.93 6.68
N ALA A 139 -9.33 -5.90 7.05
CA ALA A 139 -9.02 -4.50 6.75
C ALA A 139 -8.70 -3.75 8.06
N LEU A 140 -7.69 -2.89 8.01
CA LEU A 140 -7.15 -2.15 9.14
C LEU A 140 -6.82 -0.72 8.73
N VAL A 141 -7.17 0.22 9.59
CA VAL A 141 -6.76 1.62 9.53
C VAL A 141 -5.88 1.92 10.73
N VAL A 142 -4.79 2.65 10.49
CA VAL A 142 -3.89 3.15 11.53
C VAL A 142 -3.71 4.65 11.33
N ASP A 143 -4.30 5.43 12.24
CA ASP A 143 -4.13 6.87 12.38
C ASP A 143 -3.40 7.18 13.71
N ARG A 144 -3.19 8.47 14.01
CA ARG A 144 -2.46 8.91 15.21
C ARG A 144 -3.00 10.22 15.76
N GLY A 145 -2.91 10.37 17.08
CA GLY A 145 -3.23 11.62 17.76
C GLY A 145 -4.73 11.82 17.81
N ASP A 146 -5.18 13.00 17.38
CA ASP A 146 -6.58 13.39 17.34
C ASP A 146 -7.24 13.09 15.98
N VAL A 147 -6.54 12.38 15.09
CA VAL A 147 -7.08 11.90 13.80
C VAL A 147 -7.97 10.69 14.07
N ASP A 148 -9.13 10.64 13.43
CA ASP A 148 -10.09 9.56 13.59
C ASP A 148 -10.69 9.17 12.23
N ILE A 149 -10.08 8.15 11.60
CA ILE A 149 -10.53 7.62 10.32
C ILE A 149 -11.29 6.33 10.55
N ASP A 150 -12.55 6.31 10.15
CA ASP A 150 -13.44 5.17 10.24
C ASP A 150 -13.45 4.35 8.94
N LEU A 151 -13.48 3.04 9.10
CA LEU A 151 -13.45 2.07 8.01
C LEU A 151 -14.85 1.56 7.67
N HIS A 152 -15.27 1.75 6.43
CA HIS A 152 -16.57 1.34 5.92
C HIS A 152 -16.42 0.35 4.77
N LEU A 153 -16.95 -0.86 4.93
CA LEU A 153 -17.13 -1.83 3.86
C LEU A 153 -18.51 -1.61 3.22
N VAL A 154 -18.50 -1.32 1.92
CA VAL A 154 -19.68 -0.92 1.15
C VAL A 154 -19.82 -1.82 -0.08
N ASP A 155 -21.06 -2.10 -0.48
CA ASP A 155 -21.36 -2.85 -1.69
C ASP A 155 -21.03 -2.07 -2.97
N ALA A 156 -21.38 -2.65 -4.13
CA ALA A 156 -21.10 -2.06 -5.43
C ALA A 156 -21.80 -0.70 -5.70
N SER A 157 -22.72 -0.26 -4.83
CA SER A 157 -23.32 1.09 -4.93
C SER A 157 -22.32 2.19 -4.60
N ALA A 158 -21.32 1.91 -3.76
CA ALA A 158 -20.38 2.90 -3.20
C ALA A 158 -21.10 4.11 -2.55
N THR A 159 -22.17 3.85 -1.80
CA THR A 159 -22.93 4.86 -1.06
C THR A 159 -23.12 4.47 0.40
N GLY A 160 -23.42 5.43 1.27
CA GLY A 160 -23.73 5.16 2.68
C GLY A 160 -24.89 4.18 2.89
N GLU A 161 -25.88 4.15 1.97
CA GLU A 161 -26.99 3.18 1.99
C GLU A 161 -26.53 1.75 1.70
N GLY A 162 -25.46 1.58 0.92
CA GLY A 162 -24.87 0.30 0.58
C GLY A 162 -23.88 -0.24 1.62
N CYS A 163 -23.80 0.38 2.79
CA CYS A 163 -22.91 -0.08 3.86
C CYS A 163 -23.24 -1.50 4.29
N ILE A 164 -22.24 -2.37 4.28
CA ILE A 164 -22.32 -3.78 4.69
C ILE A 164 -21.83 -3.93 6.13
N ALA A 165 -20.70 -3.31 6.44
CA ALA A 165 -20.10 -3.31 7.76
C ALA A 165 -19.26 -2.05 7.96
N ARG A 166 -19.11 -1.63 9.21
CA ARG A 166 -18.20 -0.56 9.60
C ARG A 166 -17.44 -0.90 10.86
N ALA A 167 -16.30 -0.27 11.03
CA ALA A 167 -15.52 -0.30 12.26
C ALA A 167 -14.67 0.97 12.36
N ASP A 168 -14.36 1.35 13.59
CA ASP A 168 -13.40 2.42 13.88
C ASP A 168 -12.04 2.08 13.23
N LYS A 169 -11.35 1.02 13.69
CA LYS A 169 -10.00 0.68 13.17
C LYS A 169 -9.90 -0.59 12.35
N SER A 170 -10.71 -1.61 12.60
CA SER A 170 -10.53 -2.88 11.90
C SER A 170 -11.79 -3.71 11.79
N LEU A 171 -11.98 -4.37 10.65
CA LEU A 171 -13.02 -5.35 10.43
C LEU A 171 -12.48 -6.60 9.73
N VAL A 172 -13.19 -7.72 9.93
CA VAL A 172 -13.00 -8.96 9.18
C VAL A 172 -14.32 -9.29 8.50
N ALA A 173 -14.27 -9.62 7.21
CA ALA A 173 -15.46 -9.93 6.43
C ALA A 173 -15.22 -11.14 5.53
N GLU A 174 -16.25 -12.00 5.42
CA GLU A 174 -16.35 -13.02 4.38
C GLU A 174 -17.04 -12.40 3.17
N LEU A 175 -16.33 -12.30 2.05
CA LEU A 175 -16.81 -11.69 0.82
C LEU A 175 -16.98 -12.77 -0.25
N GLY A 176 -18.07 -12.71 -1.00
CA GLY A 176 -18.26 -13.53 -2.18
C GLY A 176 -17.53 -12.94 -3.39
N PRO A 177 -17.60 -13.59 -4.56
CA PRO A 177 -17.25 -12.96 -5.82
C PRO A 177 -18.07 -11.69 -6.05
N GLY A 178 -17.42 -10.59 -6.44
CA GLY A 178 -18.10 -9.32 -6.66
C GLY A 178 -17.18 -8.11 -6.50
N THR A 179 -17.78 -6.92 -6.62
CA THR A 179 -17.11 -5.64 -6.41
C THR A 179 -17.52 -5.09 -5.06
N TYR A 180 -16.53 -4.73 -4.25
CA TYR A 180 -16.69 -4.14 -2.93
C TYR A 180 -15.89 -2.84 -2.84
N TYR A 181 -16.36 -1.94 -2.00
CA TYR A 181 -15.69 -0.67 -1.71
C TYR A 181 -15.27 -0.63 -0.25
N PHE A 182 -14.05 -0.15 -0.01
CA PHE A 182 -13.59 0.27 1.31
C PHE A 182 -13.52 1.79 1.28
N ILE A 183 -14.36 2.43 2.07
CA ILE A 183 -14.40 3.89 2.20
C ILE A 183 -13.80 4.24 3.55
N LEU A 184 -12.77 5.09 3.52
CA LEU A 184 -12.01 5.53 4.67
C LEU A 184 -12.46 6.96 4.94
N ASP A 185 -13.25 7.12 5.99
CA ASP A 185 -14.02 8.35 6.24
C ASP A 185 -13.51 9.08 7.48
N THR A 186 -13.65 10.40 7.49
CA THR A 186 -13.22 11.22 8.62
C THR A 186 -14.37 11.43 9.57
N PHE A 187 -14.25 10.90 10.79
CA PHE A 187 -15.24 11.14 11.82
C PHE A 187 -15.25 12.63 12.25
N VAL A 188 -16.45 13.15 12.52
CA VAL A 188 -16.69 14.53 12.94
C VAL A 188 -17.26 14.54 14.36
N SER A 189 -16.59 15.28 15.25
CA SER A 189 -17.03 15.41 16.64
C SER A 189 -17.24 16.88 16.99
N GLY A 190 -18.47 17.23 17.36
CA GLY A 190 -18.82 18.62 17.72
C GLY A 190 -18.60 19.62 16.58
N GLY A 191 -18.73 19.17 15.33
CA GLY A 191 -18.50 19.98 14.13
C GLY A 191 -17.02 20.20 13.78
N VAL A 192 -16.12 19.43 14.38
CA VAL A 192 -14.68 19.42 14.06
C VAL A 192 -14.34 18.08 13.41
N GLU A 193 -13.84 18.14 12.18
CA GLU A 193 -13.31 16.97 11.47
C GLU A 193 -12.03 16.48 12.16
N ALA A 194 -11.98 15.20 12.48
CA ALA A 194 -10.77 14.52 12.96
C ALA A 194 -9.86 14.11 11.79
N ALA A 195 -9.66 15.00 10.83
CA ALA A 195 -8.97 14.73 9.57
C ALA A 195 -7.46 14.54 9.77
N GLY A 196 -6.84 13.71 8.93
CA GLY A 196 -5.39 13.60 8.89
C GLY A 196 -4.83 12.36 8.22
N ASP A 197 -3.54 12.15 8.44
CA ASP A 197 -2.74 11.05 7.92
C ASP A 197 -3.17 9.69 8.50
N PHE A 198 -3.34 8.70 7.62
CA PHE A 198 -3.61 7.32 7.98
C PHE A 198 -2.89 6.32 7.07
N LEU A 199 -2.74 5.08 7.57
CA LEU A 199 -2.33 3.91 6.81
C LEU A 199 -3.51 2.94 6.72
N PHE A 200 -3.93 2.62 5.50
CA PHE A 200 -4.88 1.55 5.22
C PHE A 200 -4.11 0.27 4.84
N VAL A 201 -4.52 -0.86 5.42
CA VAL A 201 -3.98 -2.19 5.10
C VAL A 201 -5.14 -3.16 4.93
N ILE A 202 -5.07 -4.00 3.91
CA ILE A 202 -6.01 -5.10 3.71
C ILE A 202 -5.29 -6.36 3.27
N GLU A 203 -5.65 -7.49 3.86
CA GLU A 203 -5.03 -8.79 3.62
C GLU A 203 -6.06 -9.93 3.64
N ARG A 204 -5.68 -11.08 3.08
CA ARG A 204 -6.40 -12.34 3.27
C ARG A 204 -6.15 -12.86 4.69
N VAL A 205 -7.20 -13.34 5.34
CA VAL A 205 -7.04 -14.11 6.59
C VAL A 205 -6.73 -15.55 6.21
N SER A 206 -5.54 -16.05 6.59
CA SER A 206 -5.24 -17.47 6.50
C SER A 206 -5.90 -18.19 7.68
N LEU A 207 -6.77 -19.17 7.39
CA LEU A 207 -7.35 -20.09 8.38
C LEU A 207 -6.37 -21.21 8.74
#